data_AF-Q8TG33-F1
#
_entry.id   AF-Q8TG33-F1
#
_cell.length_a   1.000
_cell.length_b   1.000
_cell.length_c   1.000
_cell.angle_alpha   90.00
_cell.angle_beta   90.00
_cell.angle_gamma   90.00
#
_symmetry.space_group_name_H-M   'P 1'
#
loop_
_entity.id
_entity.type
_entity.pdbx_description
1 polymer ?
#
loop_
_entity_poly.entity_id
_entity_poly.type
_entity_poly.pdbx_seq_one_letter_code
_entity_poly.pdbx_strand_id
1 'polypeptide(L)'
;FAKTAITFMKDWGFDGIDVDWEYPADSTQATNMILLLKEIRSQLDAYAAQYAPGYHFLLSIAAPDGPEHYSLLRFADLGQVLDYVNLMAYDYAGSWSSFSGHDANLFANPSNPNASPYNTDTAIKAYINGGVPASKSFSACLFTDDLLRALLILARLTAELDLEAGRTVSGTT
;
A
#
# COMPACT_ATOMS: atom_id res chain seq x y z
N PHE A 1 -1.02 -13.53 -8.86
CA PHE A 1 -1.73 -12.39 -8.26
C PHE A 1 -2.20 -11.36 -9.28
N ALA A 2 -1.30 -10.61 -9.95
CA ALA A 2 -1.73 -9.51 -10.84
C ALA A 2 -2.76 -9.94 -11.90
N LYS A 3 -2.55 -11.08 -12.58
CA LYS A 3 -3.51 -11.62 -13.58
C LYS A 3 -4.92 -11.84 -13.03
N THR A 4 -5.03 -12.33 -11.80
CA THR A 4 -6.33 -12.57 -11.16
C THR A 4 -6.95 -11.26 -10.71
N ALA A 5 -6.17 -10.32 -10.15
CA ALA A 5 -6.63 -8.99 -9.77
C ALA A 5 -7.22 -8.22 -10.96
N ILE A 6 -6.53 -8.23 -12.12
CA ILE A 6 -7.01 -7.58 -13.35
C ILE A 6 -8.27 -8.26 -13.89
N THR A 7 -8.38 -9.58 -13.74
CA THR A 7 -9.61 -10.31 -14.10
C THR A 7 -10.79 -9.85 -13.24
N PHE A 8 -10.62 -9.76 -11.92
CA PHE A 8 -11.68 -9.21 -11.07
C PHE A 8 -12.02 -7.75 -11.40
N MET A 9 -11.00 -6.91 -11.62
CA MET A 9 -11.20 -5.51 -11.95
C MET A 9 -12.10 -5.35 -13.18
N LYS A 10 -11.79 -6.06 -14.28
CA LYS A 10 -12.55 -5.96 -15.52
C LYS A 10 -13.92 -6.64 -15.49
N ASP A 11 -14.05 -7.77 -14.78
CA ASP A 11 -15.31 -8.52 -14.72
C ASP A 11 -16.40 -7.75 -13.94
N TRP A 12 -15.99 -6.87 -13.02
CA TRP A 12 -16.88 -6.13 -12.13
C TRP A 12 -16.90 -4.61 -12.42
N GLY A 13 -16.13 -4.14 -13.40
CA GLY A 13 -16.12 -2.74 -13.82
C GLY A 13 -15.52 -1.79 -12.76
N PHE A 14 -14.42 -2.20 -12.14
CA PHE A 14 -13.62 -1.35 -11.26
C PHE A 14 -12.67 -0.45 -12.07
N ASP A 15 -12.37 0.74 -11.52
CA ASP A 15 -11.52 1.76 -12.14
C ASP A 15 -10.05 1.65 -11.74
N GLY A 16 -9.73 0.69 -10.88
CA GLY A 16 -8.38 0.48 -10.39
C GLY A 16 -8.29 -0.62 -9.34
N ILE A 17 -7.08 -0.76 -8.81
CA ILE A 17 -6.72 -1.72 -7.77
C ILE A 17 -6.10 -0.95 -6.60
N ASP A 18 -6.57 -1.24 -5.39
CA ASP A 18 -5.95 -0.79 -4.14
C ASP A 18 -5.35 -2.01 -3.43
N VAL A 19 -4.04 -1.95 -3.15
CA VAL A 19 -3.32 -3.05 -2.49
C VAL A 19 -3.15 -2.73 -1.01
N ASP A 20 -3.67 -3.62 -0.18
CA ASP A 20 -3.58 -3.50 1.27
C ASP A 20 -2.77 -4.67 1.84
N TRP A 21 -1.48 -4.40 2.08
CA TRP A 21 -0.54 -5.31 2.71
C TRP A 21 -0.07 -4.71 4.02
N GLU A 22 -0.59 -5.24 5.13
CA GLU A 22 -0.25 -4.84 6.49
C GLU A 22 0.63 -5.88 7.22
N TYR A 23 1.95 -5.71 7.32
CA TYR A 23 2.83 -4.82 6.56
C TYR A 23 4.00 -5.65 6.03
N PRO A 24 4.76 -5.18 5.02
CA PRO A 24 6.05 -5.78 4.70
C PRO A 24 6.95 -5.83 5.94
N ALA A 25 7.31 -7.04 6.39
CA ALA A 25 7.99 -7.22 7.67
C ALA A 25 9.52 -7.01 7.61
N ASP A 26 10.09 -6.98 6.41
CA ASP A 26 11.52 -6.90 6.17
C ASP A 26 11.84 -6.29 4.78
N SER A 27 13.13 -6.06 4.51
CA SER A 27 13.59 -5.48 3.23
C SER A 27 13.26 -6.33 2.01
N THR A 28 13.18 -7.66 2.17
CA THR A 28 12.83 -8.59 1.09
C THR A 28 11.36 -8.42 0.74
N GLN A 29 10.48 -8.38 1.74
CA GLN A 29 9.06 -8.12 1.55
C GLN A 29 8.80 -6.73 0.98
N ALA A 30 9.52 -5.71 1.45
CA ALA A 30 9.41 -4.36 0.88
C ALA A 30 9.81 -4.33 -0.60
N THR A 31 10.83 -5.10 -0.99
CA THR A 31 11.22 -5.26 -2.40
C THR A 31 10.16 -6.02 -3.19
N ASN A 32 9.62 -7.11 -2.63
CA ASN A 32 8.55 -7.89 -3.25
C ASN A 32 7.28 -7.08 -3.46
N MET A 33 6.95 -6.16 -2.54
CA MET A 33 5.83 -5.23 -2.71
C MET A 33 6.03 -4.35 -3.95
N ILE A 34 7.23 -3.81 -4.17
CA ILE A 34 7.53 -3.02 -5.39
C ILE A 34 7.40 -3.88 -6.66
N LEU A 35 7.91 -5.12 -6.64
CA LEU A 35 7.78 -6.02 -7.79
C LEU A 35 6.31 -6.34 -8.10
N LEU A 36 5.51 -6.58 -7.06
CA LEU A 36 4.08 -6.80 -7.17
C LEU A 36 3.37 -5.60 -7.80
N LEU A 37 3.61 -4.40 -7.28
CA LEU A 37 2.98 -3.16 -7.76
C LEU A 37 3.37 -2.86 -9.22
N LYS A 38 4.65 -3.08 -9.59
CA LYS A 38 5.10 -2.94 -10.99
C LYS A 38 4.41 -3.91 -11.92
N GLU A 39 4.24 -5.16 -11.50
CA GLU A 39 3.53 -6.17 -12.31
C GLU A 39 2.03 -5.81 -12.47
N ILE A 40 1.38 -5.30 -11.41
CA ILE A 40 -0.01 -4.83 -11.51
C ILE A 40 -0.11 -3.65 -12.47
N ARG A 41 0.73 -2.62 -12.32
CA ARG A 41 0.78 -1.45 -13.21
C ARG A 41 0.95 -1.86 -14.68
N SER A 42 1.91 -2.74 -14.95
CA SER A 42 2.16 -3.29 -16.29
C SER A 42 0.91 -3.93 -16.91
N GLN A 43 0.17 -4.72 -16.12
CA GLN A 43 -1.05 -5.35 -16.62
C GLN A 43 -2.24 -4.40 -16.74
N LEU A 44 -2.37 -3.41 -15.86
CA LEU A 44 -3.35 -2.33 -16.00
C LEU A 44 -3.12 -1.56 -17.31
N ASP A 45 -1.87 -1.21 -17.60
CA ASP A 45 -1.48 -0.48 -18.82
C ASP A 45 -1.74 -1.32 -20.07
N ALA A 46 -1.39 -2.60 -20.04
CA ALA A 46 -1.66 -3.51 -21.15
C ALA A 46 -3.18 -3.68 -21.40
N TYR A 47 -3.97 -3.79 -20.34
CA TYR A 47 -5.43 -3.88 -20.44
C TYR A 47 -6.04 -2.59 -21.00
N ALA A 48 -5.62 -1.43 -20.50
CA ALA A 48 -6.04 -0.13 -21.03
C ALA A 48 -5.70 0.01 -22.52
N ALA A 49 -4.46 -0.29 -22.90
CA ALA A 49 -4.03 -0.18 -24.30
C ALA A 49 -4.86 -1.05 -25.25
N GLN A 50 -5.31 -2.23 -24.80
CA GLN A 50 -6.07 -3.16 -25.62
C GLN A 50 -7.58 -2.88 -25.64
N TYR A 51 -8.16 -2.49 -24.50
CA TYR A 51 -9.62 -2.49 -24.32
C TYR A 51 -10.21 -1.13 -23.92
N ALA A 52 -9.41 -0.20 -23.42
CA ALA A 52 -9.84 1.15 -23.06
C ALA A 52 -8.79 2.20 -23.47
N PRO A 53 -8.50 2.38 -24.78
CA PRO A 53 -7.43 3.25 -25.23
C PRO A 53 -7.61 4.69 -24.70
N GLY A 54 -6.57 5.22 -24.04
CA GLY A 54 -6.59 6.55 -23.42
C GLY A 54 -7.14 6.58 -21.99
N TYR A 55 -7.65 5.46 -21.47
CA TYR A 55 -8.01 5.34 -20.06
C TYR A 55 -6.80 4.96 -19.21
N HIS A 56 -6.68 5.57 -18.03
CA HIS A 56 -5.64 5.24 -17.05
C HIS A 56 -6.29 4.63 -15.81
N PHE A 57 -6.24 3.31 -15.70
CA PHE A 57 -6.70 2.63 -14.48
C PHE A 57 -5.79 2.97 -13.32
N LEU A 58 -6.37 3.13 -12.14
CA LEU A 58 -5.65 3.59 -10.96
C LEU A 58 -5.01 2.44 -10.18
N LEU A 59 -3.87 2.74 -9.57
CA LEU A 59 -3.18 1.85 -8.64
C LEU A 59 -2.84 2.62 -7.37
N SER A 60 -3.33 2.14 -6.23
CA SER A 60 -3.05 2.74 -4.91
C SER A 60 -2.67 1.67 -3.88
N ILE A 61 -2.24 2.12 -2.71
CA ILE A 61 -2.06 1.27 -1.54
C ILE A 61 -2.71 1.90 -0.31
N ALA A 62 -3.12 1.06 0.63
CA ALA A 62 -3.25 1.43 2.03
C ALA A 62 -1.85 1.38 2.69
N ALA A 63 -1.41 2.50 3.24
CA ALA A 63 -0.03 2.70 3.70
C ALA A 63 0.04 2.94 5.21
N PRO A 64 1.02 2.37 5.92
CA PRO A 64 1.20 2.57 7.35
C PRO A 64 1.53 4.02 7.71
N ASP A 65 0.96 4.48 8.82
CA ASP A 65 1.36 5.71 9.50
C ASP A 65 2.41 5.48 10.61
N GLY A 66 2.51 4.26 11.15
CA GLY A 66 3.50 3.90 12.17
C GLY A 66 4.95 3.85 11.64
N PRO A 67 5.92 4.56 12.26
CA PRO A 67 7.34 4.57 11.84
C PRO A 67 7.99 3.18 11.76
N GLU A 68 7.62 2.28 12.65
CA GLU A 68 8.03 0.88 12.69
C GLU A 68 7.69 0.12 11.40
N HIS A 69 6.66 0.55 10.67
CA HIS A 69 6.20 -0.08 9.44
C HIS A 69 6.63 0.72 8.21
N TYR A 70 6.38 2.03 8.19
CA TYR A 70 6.69 2.82 6.99
C TYR A 70 8.20 2.94 6.73
N SER A 71 9.05 2.82 7.75
CA SER A 71 10.51 2.94 7.59
C SER A 71 11.15 1.80 6.79
N LEU A 72 10.44 0.67 6.65
CA LEU A 72 10.85 -0.45 5.81
C LEU A 72 10.48 -0.24 4.33
N LEU A 73 9.56 0.70 4.04
CA LEU A 73 9.03 0.89 2.69
C LEU A 73 10.02 1.62 1.78
N ARG A 74 9.95 1.31 0.49
CA ARG A 74 10.78 1.91 -0.55
C ARG A 74 10.08 3.13 -1.15
N PHE A 75 10.02 4.23 -0.40
CA PHE A 75 9.24 5.43 -0.74
C PHE A 75 9.44 5.96 -2.16
N ALA A 76 10.68 6.16 -2.60
CA ALA A 76 10.93 6.65 -3.96
C ALA A 76 10.41 5.69 -5.05
N ASP A 77 10.47 4.38 -4.83
CA ASP A 77 9.96 3.39 -5.78
C ASP A 77 8.42 3.36 -5.78
N LEU A 78 7.78 3.51 -4.61
CA LEU A 78 6.33 3.71 -4.50
C LEU A 78 5.88 4.96 -5.26
N GLY A 79 6.62 6.05 -5.04
CA GLY A 79 6.45 7.32 -5.71
C GLY A 79 6.62 7.27 -7.22
N GLN A 80 7.14 6.19 -7.80
CA GLN A 80 7.20 6.01 -9.26
C GLN A 80 6.06 5.16 -9.82
N VAL A 81 5.45 4.29 -9.02
CA VAL A 81 4.51 3.26 -9.50
C VAL A 81 3.05 3.59 -9.20
N LEU A 82 2.76 4.19 -8.04
CA LEU A 82 1.40 4.41 -7.55
C LEU A 82 0.77 5.68 -8.10
N ASP A 83 -0.54 5.74 -8.23
CA ASP A 83 -1.28 6.98 -8.48
C ASP A 83 -1.57 7.73 -7.18
N TYR A 84 -1.96 6.98 -6.13
CA TYR A 84 -2.31 7.51 -4.81
C TYR A 84 -1.71 6.68 -3.68
N VAL A 85 -1.54 7.32 -2.52
CA VAL A 85 -1.14 6.65 -1.27
C VAL A 85 -2.20 6.97 -0.23
N ASN A 86 -2.98 5.97 0.16
CA ASN A 86 -4.01 6.12 1.18
C ASN A 86 -3.35 5.87 2.54
N LEU A 87 -3.07 6.94 3.28
CA LEU A 87 -2.39 6.82 4.55
C LEU A 87 -3.39 6.39 5.63
N MET A 88 -3.11 5.27 6.28
CA MET A 88 -3.93 4.73 7.38
C MET A 88 -3.69 5.51 8.66
N ALA A 89 -4.15 6.76 8.66
CA ALA A 89 -3.92 7.76 9.70
C ALA A 89 -4.90 7.61 10.88
N TYR A 90 -4.98 6.39 11.43
CA TYR A 90 -5.83 5.98 12.54
C TYR A 90 -5.18 4.80 13.28
N ASP A 91 -5.88 4.23 14.27
CA ASP A 91 -5.36 3.18 15.15
C ASP A 91 -4.08 3.61 15.92
N TYR A 92 -3.96 4.91 16.22
CA TYR A 92 -2.81 5.43 16.98
C TYR A 92 -2.87 5.05 18.47
N ALA A 93 -4.07 4.81 19.00
CA ALA A 93 -4.27 4.41 20.39
C ALA A 93 -5.46 3.46 20.51
N GLY A 94 -5.25 2.32 21.16
CA GLY A 94 -6.28 1.28 21.26
C GLY A 94 -6.14 0.44 22.51
N SER A 95 -6.73 -0.76 22.51
CA SER A 95 -6.70 -1.67 23.65
C SER A 95 -5.29 -2.14 24.04
N TRP A 96 -4.32 -2.01 23.13
CA TRP A 96 -2.90 -2.32 23.35
C TRP A 96 -2.14 -1.18 24.05
N SER A 97 -2.72 0.02 24.13
CA SER A 97 -2.07 1.19 24.72
C SER A 97 -2.16 1.17 26.24
N SER A 98 -1.10 1.64 26.92
CA SER A 98 -1.09 1.79 28.39
C SER A 98 -1.92 2.99 28.88
N PHE A 99 -2.24 3.92 27.98
CA PHE A 99 -3.02 5.13 28.25
C PHE A 99 -4.08 5.30 27.16
N SER A 100 -5.20 5.94 27.52
CA SER A 100 -6.11 6.49 26.52
C SER A 100 -5.40 7.60 25.73
N GLY A 101 -5.51 7.57 24.40
CA GLY A 101 -4.93 8.58 23.51
C GLY A 101 -5.89 8.98 22.41
N HIS A 102 -5.45 9.91 21.58
CA HIS A 102 -6.11 10.26 20.34
C HIS A 102 -5.82 9.19 19.30
N ASP A 103 -6.88 8.72 18.63
CA ASP A 103 -6.78 7.61 17.68
C ASP A 103 -6.33 8.04 16.28
N ALA A 104 -6.59 9.30 15.90
CA ALA A 104 -6.34 9.84 14.55
C ALA A 104 -5.95 11.33 14.59
N ASN A 105 -5.02 11.72 15.49
CA ASN A 105 -4.60 13.12 15.61
C ASN A 105 -3.65 13.56 14.48
N LEU A 106 -3.95 14.71 13.88
CA LEU A 106 -3.12 15.30 12.83
C LEU A 106 -1.72 15.70 13.33
N PHE A 107 -1.63 16.28 14.53
CA PHE A 107 -0.39 16.79 15.11
C PHE A 107 -0.13 16.16 16.48
N ALA A 108 1.14 16.10 16.88
CA ALA A 108 1.53 15.75 18.23
C ALA A 108 1.07 16.81 19.25
N ASN A 109 0.82 16.38 20.49
CA ASN A 109 0.54 17.24 21.64
C ASN A 109 1.76 17.26 22.58
N PRO A 110 2.64 18.27 22.51
CA PRO A 110 3.86 18.33 23.33
C PRO A 110 3.57 18.43 24.83
N SER A 111 2.40 18.92 25.21
CA SER A 111 1.99 19.04 26.62
C SER A 111 1.48 17.73 27.21
N ASN A 112 1.10 16.75 26.37
CA ASN A 112 0.73 15.40 26.80
C ASN A 112 1.12 14.35 25.75
N PRO A 113 2.42 13.99 25.66
CA PRO A 113 2.92 13.07 24.64
C PRO A 113 2.25 11.68 24.68
N ASN A 114 1.86 11.20 25.86
CA ASN A 114 1.20 9.90 26.03
C ASN A 114 -0.18 9.85 25.36
N ALA A 115 -0.84 10.99 25.15
CA ALA A 115 -2.13 11.07 24.47
C ALA A 115 -1.99 11.16 22.93
N SER A 116 -0.77 11.36 22.40
CA SER A 116 -0.52 11.46 20.96
C SER A 116 0.81 10.79 20.59
N PRO A 117 0.93 9.46 20.81
CA PRO A 117 2.18 8.73 20.52
C PRO A 117 2.53 8.74 19.02
N TYR A 118 1.52 8.78 18.16
CA TYR A 118 1.64 8.93 16.70
C TYR A 118 0.96 10.22 16.24
N ASN A 119 1.23 10.66 15.01
CA ASN A 119 0.54 11.79 14.37
C ASN A 119 0.73 11.79 12.85
N THR A 120 -0.32 12.17 12.13
CA THR A 120 -0.37 12.13 10.66
C THR A 120 0.66 13.05 9.98
N ASP A 121 0.90 14.24 10.55
CA ASP A 121 1.85 15.22 9.99
C ASP A 121 3.28 14.66 9.90
N THR A 122 3.69 13.87 10.90
CA THR A 122 5.01 13.22 10.91
C THR A 122 5.14 12.17 9.81
N ALA A 123 4.12 11.33 9.64
CA ALA A 123 4.09 10.32 8.60
C ALA A 123 4.10 10.98 7.20
N ILE A 124 3.21 11.93 6.92
CA ILE A 124 3.19 12.65 5.63
C ILE A 124 4.57 13.22 5.28
N LYS A 125 5.24 13.88 6.24
CA LYS A 125 6.60 14.41 6.04
C LYS A 125 7.61 13.31 5.73
N ALA A 126 7.51 12.15 6.39
CA ALA A 126 8.40 11.02 6.12
C ALA A 126 8.25 10.49 4.69
N TYR A 127 7.03 10.31 4.19
CA TYR A 127 6.78 9.86 2.81
C TYR A 127 7.28 10.88 1.78
N ILE A 128 6.99 12.17 1.99
CA ILE A 128 7.43 13.24 1.08
C ILE A 128 8.97 13.33 1.05
N ASN A 129 9.61 13.36 2.23
CA ASN A 129 11.08 13.41 2.33
C ASN A 129 11.74 12.13 1.79
N GLY A 130 11.01 11.01 1.83
CA GLY A 130 11.40 9.73 1.26
C GLY A 130 11.33 9.62 -0.26
N GLY A 131 10.76 10.63 -0.93
CA GLY A 131 10.67 10.70 -2.39
C GLY A 131 9.30 10.35 -2.98
N VAL A 132 8.24 10.24 -2.17
CA VAL A 132 6.88 10.23 -2.71
C VAL A 132 6.50 11.67 -3.08
N PRO A 133 6.15 11.96 -4.35
CA PRO A 133 5.75 13.31 -4.73
C PRO A 133 4.54 13.77 -3.94
N ALA A 134 4.56 14.99 -3.40
CA ALA A 134 3.44 15.56 -2.64
C ALA A 134 2.14 15.68 -3.45
N SER A 135 2.23 15.63 -4.79
CA SER A 135 1.08 15.61 -5.69
C SER A 135 0.37 14.25 -5.75
N LYS A 136 1.00 13.17 -5.28
CA LYS A 136 0.32 11.89 -5.07
C LYS A 136 -0.44 12.04 -3.77
N SER A 137 -1.74 12.29 -3.87
CA SER A 137 -2.58 12.66 -2.72
C SER A 137 -2.40 11.67 -1.58
N PHE A 138 -2.06 12.19 -0.40
CA PHE A 138 -2.16 11.48 0.87
C PHE A 138 -3.57 11.73 1.39
N SER A 139 -4.50 10.83 1.08
CA SER A 139 -5.81 10.88 1.74
C SER A 139 -5.65 10.24 3.11
N ALA A 140 -5.76 11.04 4.17
CA ALA A 140 -5.94 10.55 5.53
C ALA A 140 -7.41 10.12 5.65
N CYS A 141 -7.71 8.89 5.24
CA CYS A 141 -9.09 8.43 5.18
C CYS A 141 -9.30 7.26 6.11
N LEU A 142 -10.15 7.46 7.13
CA LEU A 142 -10.79 6.40 7.90
C LEU A 142 -11.64 5.60 6.90
N PHE A 143 -11.15 4.44 6.42
CA PHE A 143 -11.78 3.55 5.44
C PHE A 143 -13.22 3.98 5.04
N THR A 144 -13.40 4.82 4.01
CA THR A 144 -14.59 4.87 3.11
C THR A 144 -14.60 6.08 2.16
N ASP A 145 -14.95 5.79 0.90
CA ASP A 145 -15.78 6.60 0.00
C ASP A 145 -15.22 7.82 -0.77
N ASP A 146 -13.99 7.76 -1.29
CA ASP A 146 -13.62 8.63 -2.43
C ASP A 146 -13.82 7.92 -3.77
N LEU A 147 -15.05 8.02 -4.31
CA LEU A 147 -15.46 8.06 -5.73
C LEU A 147 -14.92 7.04 -6.75
N LEU A 148 -14.07 6.12 -6.33
CA LEU A 148 -13.41 5.14 -7.17
C LEU A 148 -13.91 3.77 -6.77
N ARG A 149 -14.48 3.04 -7.74
CA ARG A 149 -14.65 1.60 -7.57
C ARG A 149 -13.24 1.00 -7.65
N ALA A 150 -12.55 0.95 -6.52
CA ALA A 150 -11.29 0.23 -6.38
C ALA A 150 -11.55 -1.11 -5.70
N LEU A 151 -10.96 -2.17 -6.24
CA LEU A 151 -10.93 -3.46 -5.56
C LEU A 151 -9.84 -3.42 -4.49
N LEU A 152 -10.24 -3.42 -3.21
CA LEU A 152 -9.34 -3.65 -2.10
C LEU A 152 -8.91 -5.11 -2.12
N ILE A 153 -7.62 -5.37 -2.36
CA ILE A 153 -7.08 -6.73 -2.27
C ILE A 153 -6.19 -6.81 -1.04
N LEU A 154 -6.69 -7.51 -0.01
CA LEU A 154 -5.91 -7.90 1.15
C LEU A 154 -4.86 -8.95 0.71
N ALA A 155 -3.63 -8.52 0.55
CA ALA A 155 -2.53 -9.40 0.18
C ALA A 155 -1.90 -9.99 1.45
N ARG A 156 -2.51 -11.04 2.02
CA ARG A 156 -1.87 -11.81 3.09
C ARG A 156 -0.80 -12.75 2.50
N LEU A 157 0.32 -12.18 2.06
CA LEU A 157 1.47 -12.94 1.54
C LEU A 157 2.37 -13.39 2.70
N THR A 158 1.95 -14.39 3.45
CA THR A 158 2.86 -15.15 4.31
C THR A 158 3.64 -16.15 3.46
N ALA A 159 4.89 -15.82 3.13
CA ALA A 159 6.00 -16.75 2.87
C ALA A 159 5.76 -18.00 1.98
N GLU A 160 5.13 -17.87 0.80
CA GLU A 160 5.08 -18.98 -0.19
C GLU A 160 5.90 -18.76 -1.47
N LEU A 161 6.56 -17.60 -1.61
CA LEU A 161 7.38 -17.32 -2.81
C LEU A 161 8.79 -17.93 -2.82
N ASP A 162 9.23 -18.59 -1.74
CA ASP A 162 10.54 -19.27 -1.70
C ASP A 162 10.52 -20.73 -2.22
N LEU A 163 9.38 -21.26 -2.66
CA LEU A 163 9.27 -22.68 -3.08
C LEU A 163 9.31 -22.92 -4.60
N GLU A 164 9.11 -21.92 -5.46
CA GLU A 164 9.12 -22.14 -6.92
C GLU A 164 10.47 -21.91 -7.60
N ALA A 165 11.47 -21.33 -6.92
CA ALA A 165 12.81 -21.14 -7.47
C ALA A 165 13.75 -22.36 -7.28
N GLY A 166 13.32 -23.40 -6.56
CA GLY A 166 14.23 -24.40 -5.97
C GLY A 166 14.15 -25.85 -6.45
N ARG A 167 13.29 -26.21 -7.43
CA ARG A 167 13.25 -27.62 -7.92
C ARG A 167 13.29 -27.71 -9.44
N THR A 168 14.52 -27.62 -9.94
CA THR A 168 14.94 -28.26 -11.20
C THR A 168 14.58 -29.74 -11.19
N VAL A 169 13.95 -30.17 -12.28
CA VAL A 169 13.65 -31.55 -12.64
C VAL A 169 14.95 -32.36 -12.71
N SER A 170 15.15 -33.32 -11.80
CA SER A 170 16.13 -34.40 -12.01
C SER A 170 15.41 -35.56 -12.70
N GLY A 171 15.75 -35.76 -13.97
CA GLY A 171 15.26 -36.86 -14.79
C GLY A 171 15.71 -38.23 -14.29
N THR A 172 14.86 -39.20 -14.60
CA THR A 172 14.98 -40.66 -14.45
C THR A 172 16.23 -41.26 -15.09
N THR A 173 16.77 -42.30 -14.43
CA THR A 173 17.29 -43.52 -15.08
C THR A 173 16.49 -44.71 -14.58
#